data_AF-A0A8B7NRX5-F1
#
_entry.id   AF-A0A8B7NRX5-F1
#
_cell.length_a   1.000
_cell.length_b   1.000
_cell.length_c   1.000
_cell.angle_alpha   90.00
_cell.angle_beta   90.00
_cell.angle_gamma   90.00
#
_symmetry.space_group_name_H-M   'P 1'
#
loop_
_entity.id
_entity.type
_entity.pdbx_description
1 polymer ?
#
loop_
_entity_poly.entity_id
_entity_poly.type
_entity_poly.pdbx_seq_one_letter_code
_entity_poly.pdbx_strand_id
1 'polypeptide(L)'
;MAAPQPGFVLVLLVWWCAGYAAGQASEGYSAWQAPQPRLVVAPTGTFVSVLNSFMATGEAYDSLPASSLCQCRQQCFVDPRCMALSYHPGQERCYRSKYPTPNSNIPGAVYEYKVKSLTRGDDGLFYVTLDTPLIPRDRCVQMCSNMTGFHLPFAKTRVSMDYLRSFPRTFIGLTKNRATGAITWDDGTPLNRVALGLSSEPFINNGCGTDATSPSPVIFVMYNGLIDDTCTHGMCACQADFSAGNN
;
A
#
# COMPACT_ATOMS: atom_id res chain seq x y z
N MET A 1 -5.01 -25.71 50.90
CA MET A 1 -5.85 -25.70 49.69
C MET A 1 -5.14 -24.85 48.66
N ALA A 2 -4.50 -25.47 47.67
CA ALA A 2 -3.74 -24.78 46.64
C ALA A 2 -4.66 -24.46 45.45
N ALA A 3 -4.68 -23.21 45.01
CA ALA A 3 -5.45 -22.78 43.85
C ALA A 3 -4.83 -23.33 42.55
N PRO A 4 -5.64 -23.81 41.59
CA PRO A 4 -5.12 -24.28 40.30
C PRO A 4 -4.64 -23.09 39.46
N GLN A 5 -3.45 -23.24 38.86
CA GLN A 5 -2.94 -22.28 37.88
C GLN A 5 -3.69 -22.42 36.55
N PRO A 6 -3.97 -21.31 35.83
CA PRO A 6 -4.63 -21.38 34.53
C PRO A 6 -3.67 -21.98 33.49
N GLY A 7 -4.09 -23.07 32.88
CA GLY A 7 -3.40 -23.68 31.74
C GLY A 7 -3.37 -22.71 30.56
N PHE A 8 -2.17 -22.48 30.03
CA PHE A 8 -1.95 -21.76 28.78
C PHE A 8 -2.64 -22.50 27.62
N VAL A 9 -3.58 -21.84 26.97
CA VAL A 9 -4.29 -22.35 25.78
C VAL A 9 -3.36 -22.27 24.57
N LEU A 10 -2.69 -23.37 24.24
CA LEU A 10 -1.80 -23.53 23.07
C LEU A 10 -2.57 -24.07 21.83
N VAL A 11 -3.77 -23.56 21.53
CA VAL A 11 -4.68 -24.22 20.55
C VAL A 11 -4.91 -23.43 19.24
N LEU A 12 -4.45 -22.18 19.09
CA LEU A 12 -4.87 -21.33 17.95
C LEU A 12 -3.86 -21.15 16.78
N LEU A 13 -2.63 -21.65 16.86
CA LEU A 13 -1.60 -21.36 15.84
C LEU A 13 -1.54 -22.33 14.64
N VAL A 14 -2.13 -23.52 14.75
CA VAL A 14 -1.97 -24.58 13.72
C VAL A 14 -2.80 -24.31 12.46
N TRP A 15 -3.92 -23.58 12.56
CA TRP A 15 -4.82 -23.35 11.43
C TRP A 15 -4.26 -22.41 10.35
N TRP A 16 -3.25 -21.60 10.66
CA TRP A 16 -2.77 -20.57 9.75
C TRP A 16 -1.93 -21.11 8.58
N CYS A 17 -1.34 -22.30 8.71
CA CYS A 17 -0.45 -22.85 7.70
C CYS A 17 -1.05 -23.98 6.84
N ALA A 18 -2.27 -24.45 7.17
CA ALA A 18 -2.92 -25.52 6.42
C ALA A 18 -3.53 -25.06 5.08
N GLY A 19 -3.71 -23.75 4.87
CA GLY A 19 -4.38 -23.20 3.68
C GLY A 19 -3.47 -22.81 2.51
N TYR A 20 -2.15 -22.90 2.65
CA TYR A 20 -1.20 -22.55 1.58
C TYR A 20 -0.31 -23.75 1.30
N ALA A 21 -0.85 -24.76 0.60
CA ALA A 21 0.00 -25.62 -0.20
C ALA A 21 0.68 -24.70 -1.22
N ALA A 22 2.01 -24.58 -1.11
CA ALA A 22 2.81 -23.92 -2.12
C ALA A 22 2.53 -24.62 -3.44
N GLY A 23 1.72 -23.99 -4.30
CA GLY A 23 1.60 -24.42 -5.69
C GLY A 23 3.02 -24.41 -6.24
N GLN A 24 3.56 -25.59 -6.51
CA GLN A 24 4.86 -25.75 -7.14
C GLN A 24 4.77 -25.06 -8.50
N ALA A 25 5.36 -23.86 -8.58
CA ALA A 25 5.56 -23.17 -9.83
C ALA A 25 6.70 -23.87 -10.58
N SER A 26 6.36 -24.93 -11.31
CA SER A 26 7.23 -25.53 -12.31
C SER A 26 6.67 -25.21 -13.68
N GLU A 27 6.86 -23.99 -14.18
CA GLU A 27 6.60 -23.68 -15.58
C GLU A 27 7.41 -22.44 -16.03
N GLY A 28 8.10 -22.61 -17.16
CA GLY A 28 8.90 -21.66 -17.95
C GLY A 28 9.16 -20.25 -17.40
N TYR A 29 10.43 -19.96 -17.09
CA TYR A 29 10.94 -18.59 -16.98
C TYR A 29 10.94 -17.91 -18.35
N SER A 30 9.84 -17.24 -18.72
CA SER A 30 9.80 -16.32 -19.85
C SER A 30 8.99 -15.07 -19.52
N ALA A 31 9.62 -13.91 -19.77
CA ALA A 31 9.18 -12.53 -19.54
C ALA A 31 9.23 -12.03 -18.08
N TRP A 32 9.85 -10.86 -17.88
CA TRP A 32 9.83 -10.08 -16.65
C TRP A 32 8.37 -9.75 -16.31
N GLN A 33 7.76 -10.51 -15.41
CA GLN A 33 6.47 -10.15 -14.83
C GLN A 33 6.71 -9.20 -13.67
N ALA A 34 6.06 -8.04 -13.71
CA ALA A 34 6.04 -7.13 -12.57
C ALA A 34 5.53 -7.87 -11.33
N PRO A 35 6.09 -7.61 -10.12
CA PRO A 35 5.62 -8.25 -8.90
C PRO A 35 4.12 -8.01 -8.73
N GLN A 36 3.34 -9.08 -8.60
CA GLN A 36 1.89 -9.00 -8.47
C GLN A 36 1.49 -9.10 -7.00
N PRO A 37 1.10 -7.98 -6.36
CA PRO A 37 0.64 -8.01 -4.98
C PRO A 37 -0.73 -8.68 -4.90
N ARG A 38 -0.93 -9.52 -3.89
CA ARG A 38 -2.19 -10.23 -3.64
C ARG A 38 -2.64 -10.01 -2.22
N LEU A 39 -3.93 -9.75 -2.04
CA LEU A 39 -4.53 -9.61 -0.73
C LEU A 39 -4.72 -10.99 -0.09
N VAL A 40 -4.21 -11.16 1.12
CA VAL A 40 -4.35 -12.36 1.94
C VAL A 40 -5.04 -11.97 3.24
N VAL A 41 -6.31 -12.38 3.39
CA VAL A 41 -7.08 -12.15 4.62
C VAL A 41 -6.94 -13.38 5.51
N ALA A 42 -6.43 -13.19 6.73
CA ALA A 42 -6.27 -14.22 7.72
C ALA A 42 -6.88 -13.79 9.07
N PRO A 43 -7.19 -14.74 9.99
CA PRO A 43 -7.69 -14.39 11.33
C PRO A 43 -6.73 -13.48 12.12
N THR A 44 -5.44 -13.53 11.81
CA THR A 44 -4.37 -12.75 12.45
C THR A 44 -4.21 -11.33 11.88
N GLY A 45 -4.94 -11.01 10.81
CA GLY A 45 -4.94 -9.72 10.14
C GLY A 45 -4.93 -9.85 8.62
N THR A 46 -4.92 -8.70 7.97
CA THR A 46 -4.85 -8.59 6.52
C THR A 46 -3.41 -8.32 6.09
N PHE A 47 -2.93 -9.13 5.16
CA PHE A 47 -1.58 -9.04 4.60
C PHE A 47 -1.67 -8.83 3.09
N VAL A 48 -0.66 -8.18 2.53
CA VAL A 48 -0.41 -8.21 1.09
C VAL A 48 0.82 -9.06 0.87
N SER A 49 0.67 -10.07 0.02
CA SER A 49 1.75 -10.97 -0.39
C SER A 49 2.20 -10.63 -1.79
N VAL A 50 3.51 -10.44 -1.98
CA VAL A 50 4.14 -10.16 -3.26
C VAL A 50 5.09 -11.31 -3.57
N LEU A 51 4.73 -12.11 -4.58
CA LEU A 51 5.53 -13.24 -5.01
C LEU A 51 6.73 -12.77 -5.84
N ASN A 52 7.81 -13.56 -5.81
CA ASN A 52 9.08 -13.25 -6.46
C ASN A 52 9.64 -11.89 -6.01
N SER A 53 9.37 -11.49 -4.78
CA SER A 53 9.82 -10.23 -4.20
C SER A 53 10.50 -10.48 -2.87
N PHE A 54 11.52 -9.67 -2.60
CA PHE A 54 12.27 -9.68 -1.36
C PHE A 54 12.59 -8.24 -0.97
N MET A 55 12.49 -7.94 0.32
CA MET A 55 12.79 -6.64 0.90
C MET A 55 14.21 -6.14 0.51
N ALA A 56 14.34 -4.84 0.24
CA ALA A 56 15.62 -4.25 -0.11
C ALA A 56 16.67 -4.40 1.01
N THR A 57 17.95 -4.40 0.64
CA THR A 57 19.06 -4.55 1.60
C THR A 57 19.05 -3.44 2.65
N GLY A 58 19.18 -3.82 3.93
CA GLY A 58 19.24 -2.88 5.06
C GLY A 58 17.88 -2.50 5.66
N GLU A 59 16.78 -2.89 5.02
CA GLU A 59 15.43 -2.60 5.49
C GLU A 59 14.96 -3.56 6.61
N ALA A 60 15.61 -4.72 6.74
CA ALA A 60 15.34 -5.68 7.80
C ALA A 60 16.03 -5.27 9.10
N TYR A 61 15.30 -5.26 10.22
CA TYR A 61 15.90 -5.01 11.53
C TYR A 61 16.56 -6.26 12.12
N ASP A 62 16.12 -7.44 11.71
CA ASP A 62 16.78 -8.71 12.01
C ASP A 62 16.49 -9.77 10.96
N SER A 63 17.21 -10.89 11.09
CA SER A 63 16.88 -12.12 10.39
C SER A 63 17.01 -13.32 11.33
N LEU A 64 16.07 -14.25 11.24
CA LEU A 64 16.02 -15.46 12.04
C LEU A 64 16.01 -16.69 11.12
N PRO A 65 16.57 -17.84 11.54
CA PRO A 65 16.40 -19.09 10.82
C PRO A 65 14.92 -19.44 10.65
N ALA A 66 14.53 -19.85 9.45
CA ALA A 66 13.18 -20.33 9.16
C ALA A 66 13.24 -21.37 8.03
N SER A 67 12.74 -22.57 8.26
CA SER A 67 12.71 -23.65 7.26
C SER A 67 11.56 -23.50 6.26
N SER A 68 10.63 -22.56 6.49
CA SER A 68 9.48 -22.34 5.63
C SER A 68 8.93 -20.91 5.74
N LEU A 69 8.17 -20.48 4.72
CA LEU A 69 7.41 -19.23 4.77
C LEU A 69 6.44 -19.23 5.95
N CYS A 70 5.80 -20.37 6.26
CA CYS A 70 4.92 -20.53 7.42
C CYS A 70 5.63 -20.19 8.73
N GLN A 71 6.85 -20.72 8.93
CA GLN A 71 7.63 -20.41 10.12
C GLN A 71 8.01 -18.93 10.18
N CYS A 72 8.38 -18.32 9.04
CA CYS A 72 8.69 -16.89 8.98
C CYS A 72 7.49 -16.01 9.34
N ARG A 73 6.33 -16.36 8.77
CA ARG A 73 5.01 -15.82 9.10
C ARG A 73 4.75 -15.87 10.61
N GLN A 74 4.94 -17.01 11.25
CA GLN A 74 4.75 -17.16 12.71
C GLN A 74 5.70 -16.29 13.52
N GLN A 75 6.98 -16.24 13.13
CA GLN A 75 7.97 -15.38 13.77
C GLN A 75 7.63 -13.89 13.66
N CYS A 76 7.06 -13.46 12.52
CA CYS A 76 6.58 -12.11 12.36
C CYS A 76 5.31 -11.86 13.21
N PHE A 77 4.36 -12.80 13.23
CA PHE A 77 3.12 -12.67 13.99
C PHE A 77 3.34 -12.45 15.50
N VAL A 78 4.30 -13.18 16.10
CA VAL A 78 4.59 -13.06 17.54
C VAL A 78 5.41 -11.82 17.91
N ASP A 79 6.05 -11.15 16.95
CA ASP A 79 6.79 -9.92 17.19
C ASP A 79 5.90 -8.70 16.89
N PRO A 80 5.45 -7.95 17.90
CA PRO A 80 4.54 -6.81 17.70
C PRO A 80 5.16 -5.68 16.87
N ARG A 81 6.49 -5.68 16.68
CA ARG A 81 7.19 -4.72 15.83
C ARG A 81 7.13 -5.12 14.36
N CYS A 82 6.90 -6.40 14.06
CA CYS A 82 6.97 -6.89 12.68
C CYS A 82 5.74 -6.45 11.90
N MET A 83 5.97 -5.62 10.89
CA MET A 83 4.96 -5.14 9.94
C MET A 83 5.20 -5.66 8.53
N ALA A 84 6.39 -6.18 8.24
CA ALA A 84 6.70 -6.83 6.99
C ALA A 84 7.73 -7.95 7.18
N LEU A 85 7.71 -8.92 6.27
CA LEU A 85 8.64 -10.04 6.25
C LEU A 85 9.10 -10.35 4.83
N SER A 86 10.26 -10.99 4.70
CA SER A 86 10.69 -11.67 3.48
C SER A 86 11.24 -13.04 3.79
N TYR A 87 10.93 -13.99 2.91
CA TYR A 87 11.41 -15.36 2.99
C TYR A 87 11.89 -15.82 1.61
N HIS A 88 13.05 -16.48 1.58
CA HIS A 88 13.54 -17.16 0.39
C HIS A 88 13.94 -18.59 0.75
N PRO A 89 13.43 -19.62 0.05
CA PRO A 89 13.66 -21.02 0.41
C PRO A 89 15.14 -21.40 0.35
N GLY A 90 15.89 -20.91 -0.63
CA GLY A 90 17.34 -21.18 -0.75
C GLY A 90 18.22 -20.52 0.32
N GLN A 91 17.65 -19.67 1.20
CA GLN A 91 18.40 -19.05 2.31
C GLN A 91 17.98 -19.60 3.67
N GLU A 92 16.79 -20.21 3.77
CA GLU A 92 16.22 -20.72 5.04
C GLU A 92 16.23 -19.68 6.18
N ARG A 93 15.94 -18.42 5.83
CA ARG A 93 15.89 -17.30 6.77
C ARG A 93 14.65 -16.46 6.56
N CYS A 94 14.13 -15.95 7.67
CA CYS A 94 13.08 -14.96 7.75
C CYS A 94 13.69 -13.60 8.03
N TYR A 95 13.46 -12.62 7.17
CA TYR A 95 13.89 -11.24 7.34
C TYR A 95 12.68 -10.42 7.74
N ARG A 96 12.79 -9.59 8.79
CA ARG A 96 11.63 -8.86 9.36
C ARG A 96 11.89 -7.37 9.39
N SER A 97 10.85 -6.58 9.12
CA SER A 97 10.90 -5.13 9.17
C SER A 97 9.79 -4.52 10.01
N LYS A 98 10.06 -3.31 10.54
CA LYS A 98 9.11 -2.54 11.36
C LYS A 98 8.06 -1.82 10.54
N TYR A 99 8.27 -1.71 9.24
CA TYR A 99 7.40 -1.01 8.31
C TYR A 99 7.32 -1.80 7.01
N PRO A 100 6.28 -1.61 6.19
CA PRO A 100 6.37 -1.96 4.77
C PRO A 100 7.54 -1.21 4.13
N THR A 101 8.35 -1.92 3.36
CA THR A 101 9.59 -1.43 2.78
C THR A 101 9.60 -1.66 1.26
N PRO A 102 10.45 -0.92 0.53
CA PRO A 102 10.76 -1.25 -0.86
C PRO A 102 11.21 -2.70 -0.97
N ASN A 103 10.82 -3.35 -2.06
CA ASN A 103 11.29 -4.69 -2.39
C ASN A 103 11.85 -4.72 -3.82
N SER A 104 12.61 -5.76 -4.09
CA SER A 104 13.20 -6.05 -5.39
C SER A 104 12.74 -7.44 -5.84
N ASN A 105 12.68 -7.63 -7.17
CA ASN A 105 12.31 -8.91 -7.73
C ASN A 105 13.43 -9.93 -7.44
N ILE A 106 13.12 -10.94 -6.64
CA ILE A 106 14.00 -12.08 -6.37
C ILE A 106 13.17 -13.35 -6.62
N PRO A 107 13.46 -14.11 -7.69
CA PRO A 107 12.73 -15.33 -8.01
C PRO A 107 12.66 -16.30 -6.83
N GLY A 108 11.47 -16.84 -6.56
CA GLY A 108 11.25 -17.79 -5.46
C GLY A 108 11.17 -17.16 -4.06
N ALA A 109 11.48 -15.87 -3.91
CA ALA A 109 11.22 -15.14 -2.68
C ALA A 109 9.74 -14.79 -2.52
N VAL A 110 9.32 -14.59 -1.27
CA VAL A 110 8.02 -14.02 -0.93
C VAL A 110 8.23 -12.86 0.03
N TYR A 111 7.66 -11.71 -0.30
CA TYR A 111 7.58 -10.54 0.56
C TYR A 111 6.14 -10.36 1.02
N GLU A 112 5.91 -10.21 2.31
CA GLU A 112 4.57 -9.91 2.84
C GLU A 112 4.63 -8.73 3.78
N TYR A 113 3.57 -7.94 3.79
CA TYR A 113 3.42 -6.86 4.75
C TYR A 113 1.99 -6.77 5.28
N LYS A 114 1.88 -6.39 6.55
CA LYS A 114 0.62 -6.21 7.25
C LYS A 114 0.05 -4.84 6.90
N VAL A 115 -1.24 -4.82 6.56
CA VAL A 115 -1.95 -3.58 6.27
C VAL A 115 -2.92 -3.28 7.40
N LYS A 116 -2.76 -2.11 8.03
CA LYS A 116 -3.70 -1.60 9.04
C LYS A 116 -4.75 -0.74 8.34
N SER A 117 -5.98 -0.78 8.84
CA SER A 117 -7.09 0.07 8.36
C SER A 117 -7.38 -0.05 6.87
N LEU A 118 -7.25 -1.27 6.32
CA LEU A 118 -7.64 -1.53 4.93
C LEU A 118 -9.17 -1.52 4.81
N THR A 119 -9.69 -0.64 3.97
CA THR A 119 -11.10 -0.59 3.60
C THR A 119 -11.26 -0.88 2.12
N ARG A 120 -12.35 -1.54 1.75
CA ARG A 120 -12.74 -1.72 0.35
C ARG A 120 -13.79 -0.68 0.02
N GLY A 121 -13.52 0.15 -0.98
CA GLY A 121 -14.48 1.14 -1.49
C GLY A 121 -15.57 0.49 -2.33
N ASP A 122 -16.66 1.22 -2.53
CA ASP A 122 -17.78 0.80 -3.38
C ASP A 122 -17.40 0.71 -4.87
N ASP A 123 -16.29 1.33 -5.25
CA ASP A 123 -15.67 1.20 -6.57
C ASP A 123 -14.85 -0.08 -6.73
N GLY A 124 -14.80 -0.93 -5.69
CA GLY A 124 -14.09 -2.20 -5.68
C GLY A 124 -12.60 -2.08 -5.37
N LEU A 125 -12.06 -0.86 -5.22
CA LEU A 125 -10.66 -0.59 -4.90
C LEU A 125 -10.41 -0.68 -3.40
N PHE A 126 -9.14 -0.81 -3.02
CA PHE A 126 -8.72 -0.91 -1.63
C PHE A 126 -8.01 0.35 -1.19
N TYR A 127 -8.29 0.79 0.03
CA TYR A 127 -7.79 2.04 0.58
C TYR A 127 -7.17 1.83 1.95
N VAL A 128 -6.07 2.52 2.18
CA VAL A 128 -5.39 2.58 3.47
C VAL A 128 -5.27 4.03 3.86
N THR A 129 -5.98 4.44 4.90
CA THR A 129 -5.74 5.73 5.55
C THR A 129 -4.62 5.58 6.57
N LEU A 130 -3.56 6.37 6.41
CA LEU A 130 -2.45 6.37 7.34
C LEU A 130 -2.80 7.29 8.50
N ASP A 131 -2.79 6.75 9.72
CA ASP A 131 -3.00 7.51 10.96
C ASP A 131 -1.73 8.32 11.28
N THR A 132 -1.50 9.35 10.48
CA THR A 132 -0.39 10.26 10.60
C THR A 132 -0.91 11.69 10.68
N PRO A 133 -0.24 12.58 11.45
CA PRO A 133 -0.49 14.02 11.35
C PRO A 133 -0.29 14.49 9.90
N LEU A 134 -0.67 15.73 9.60
CA LEU A 134 -0.50 16.27 8.26
C LEU A 134 1.00 16.22 7.88
N ILE A 135 1.33 15.53 6.79
CA ILE A 135 2.71 15.30 6.32
C ILE A 135 2.95 15.96 4.96
N PRO A 136 4.21 16.18 4.55
CA PRO A 136 4.54 16.55 3.18
C PRO A 136 4.12 15.49 2.16
N ARG A 137 3.71 15.92 0.96
CA ARG A 137 3.27 15.01 -0.12
C ARG A 137 4.33 13.96 -0.44
N ASP A 138 5.60 14.35 -0.59
CA ASP A 138 6.67 13.41 -0.97
C ASP A 138 6.81 12.29 0.05
N ARG A 139 6.60 12.58 1.33
CA ARG A 139 6.58 11.55 2.37
C ARG A 139 5.37 10.63 2.22
N CYS A 140 4.20 11.16 1.87
CA CYS A 140 3.02 10.35 1.60
C CYS A 140 3.22 9.43 0.37
N VAL A 141 3.75 9.97 -0.73
CA VAL A 141 4.12 9.19 -1.94
C VAL A 141 5.10 8.08 -1.58
N GLN A 142 6.13 8.39 -0.78
CA GLN A 142 7.09 7.40 -0.33
C GLN A 142 6.42 6.30 0.52
N MET A 143 5.52 6.67 1.43
CA MET A 143 4.81 5.68 2.26
C MET A 143 3.90 4.77 1.43
N CYS A 144 3.16 5.31 0.46
CA CYS A 144 2.34 4.49 -0.43
C CYS A 144 3.19 3.59 -1.32
N SER A 145 4.28 4.09 -1.90
CA SER A 145 5.16 3.30 -2.78
C SER A 145 5.95 2.21 -2.04
N ASN A 146 6.26 2.40 -0.74
CA ASN A 146 6.83 1.34 0.10
C ASN A 146 5.84 0.18 0.34
N MET A 147 4.54 0.39 0.18
CA MET A 147 3.53 -0.65 0.21
C MET A 147 3.25 -1.14 -1.20
N THR A 148 4.03 -2.09 -1.71
CA THR A 148 3.89 -2.57 -3.09
C THR A 148 2.46 -2.95 -3.46
N GLY A 149 1.96 -2.33 -4.53
CA GLY A 149 0.57 -2.40 -4.97
C GLY A 149 -0.24 -1.15 -4.65
N PHE A 150 0.24 -0.31 -3.73
CA PHE A 150 -0.39 0.95 -3.39
C PHE A 150 0.27 2.14 -4.07
N HIS A 151 -0.54 3.15 -4.34
CA HIS A 151 -0.14 4.46 -4.86
C HIS A 151 -1.01 5.55 -4.22
N LEU A 152 -0.76 6.83 -4.55
CA LEU A 152 -1.69 7.89 -4.15
C LEU A 152 -3.06 7.68 -4.81
N PRO A 153 -4.18 7.92 -4.11
CA PRO A 153 -5.50 7.68 -4.65
C PRO A 153 -5.79 8.56 -5.87
N PHE A 154 -6.34 7.97 -6.92
CA PHE A 154 -6.93 8.68 -8.04
C PHE A 154 -8.33 8.14 -8.34
N ALA A 155 -9.11 8.92 -9.08
CA ALA A 155 -10.44 8.53 -9.49
C ALA A 155 -10.55 8.52 -11.02
N LYS A 156 -11.06 7.42 -11.57
CA LYS A 156 -11.41 7.28 -13.00
C LYS A 156 -12.92 7.27 -13.24
N THR A 157 -13.71 7.07 -12.19
CA THR A 157 -15.16 7.00 -12.24
C THR A 157 -15.77 7.93 -11.19
N ARG A 158 -17.04 8.29 -11.38
CA ARG A 158 -17.81 9.02 -10.38
C ARG A 158 -17.88 8.30 -9.03
N VAL A 159 -18.00 6.96 -9.03
CA VAL A 159 -18.04 6.16 -7.78
C VAL A 159 -16.74 6.30 -7.01
N SER A 160 -15.58 6.16 -7.67
CA SER A 160 -14.28 6.39 -7.05
C SER A 160 -14.14 7.83 -6.53
N MET A 161 -14.63 8.82 -7.29
CA MET A 161 -14.59 10.22 -6.86
C MET A 161 -15.47 10.46 -5.62
N ASP A 162 -16.69 9.93 -5.59
CA ASP A 162 -17.60 10.06 -4.46
C ASP A 162 -17.03 9.39 -3.20
N TYR A 163 -16.32 8.27 -3.34
CA TYR A 163 -15.57 7.67 -2.23
C TYR A 163 -14.40 8.55 -1.79
N LEU A 164 -13.60 9.10 -2.71
CA LEU A 164 -12.49 9.99 -2.35
C LEU A 164 -12.96 11.25 -1.60
N ARG A 165 -14.17 11.75 -1.88
CA ARG A 165 -14.75 12.90 -1.17
C ARG A 165 -14.97 12.66 0.33
N SER A 166 -15.03 11.41 0.78
CA SER A 166 -15.14 11.11 2.21
C SER A 166 -13.82 11.27 2.97
N PHE A 167 -12.68 11.45 2.28
CA PHE A 167 -11.38 11.67 2.92
C PHE A 167 -11.06 13.17 2.99
N PRO A 168 -11.30 13.86 4.12
CA PRO A 168 -10.96 15.26 4.24
C PRO A 168 -9.43 15.45 4.25
N ARG A 169 -8.99 16.53 3.64
CA ARG A 169 -7.58 17.00 3.60
C ARG A 169 -6.58 15.95 3.12
N THR A 170 -6.99 15.02 2.26
CA THR A 170 -6.16 13.87 1.88
C THR A 170 -5.51 14.08 0.52
N PHE A 171 -4.22 13.78 0.40
CA PHE A 171 -3.53 13.82 -0.89
C PHE A 171 -4.17 12.85 -1.89
N ILE A 172 -4.29 13.33 -3.12
CA ILE A 172 -4.66 12.52 -4.27
C ILE A 172 -3.54 12.58 -5.29
N GLY A 173 -3.45 11.56 -6.13
CA GLY A 173 -2.46 11.48 -7.21
C GLY A 173 -2.80 12.40 -8.37
N LEU A 174 -3.23 13.64 -8.14
CA LEU A 174 -3.54 14.62 -9.18
C LEU A 174 -2.52 15.75 -9.12
N THR A 175 -2.01 16.16 -10.28
CA THR A 175 -1.08 17.29 -10.39
C THR A 175 -1.44 18.18 -11.57
N LYS A 176 -1.06 19.47 -11.50
CA LYS A 176 -1.12 20.39 -12.64
C LYS A 176 0.28 20.81 -13.05
N ASN A 177 0.64 20.54 -14.30
CA ASN A 177 1.87 21.04 -14.88
C ASN A 177 1.74 22.54 -15.15
N ARG A 178 2.63 23.36 -14.57
CA ARG A 178 2.55 24.83 -14.68
C ARG A 178 2.85 25.36 -16.08
N ALA A 179 3.77 24.72 -16.81
CA ALA A 179 4.17 25.16 -18.14
C ALA A 179 3.09 24.90 -19.19
N THR A 180 2.37 23.78 -19.08
CA THR A 180 1.36 23.36 -20.06
C THR A 180 -0.08 23.61 -19.60
N GLY A 181 -0.28 23.83 -18.30
CA GLY A 181 -1.60 23.88 -17.68
C GLY A 181 -2.30 22.53 -17.57
N ALA A 182 -1.69 21.44 -18.08
CA ALA A 182 -2.29 20.11 -18.09
C ALA A 182 -2.49 19.58 -16.66
N ILE A 183 -3.69 19.04 -16.39
CA ILE A 183 -4.02 18.38 -15.13
C ILE A 183 -4.05 16.87 -15.38
N THR A 184 -3.18 16.14 -14.72
CA THR A 184 -2.96 14.70 -14.93
C THR A 184 -2.92 13.93 -13.62
N TRP A 185 -3.45 12.71 -13.65
CA TRP A 185 -3.29 11.74 -12.58
C TRP A 185 -1.85 11.18 -12.56
N ASP A 186 -1.43 10.60 -11.45
CA ASP A 186 -0.10 10.02 -11.24
C ASP A 186 0.15 8.80 -12.16
N ASP A 187 -0.91 8.19 -12.72
CA ASP A 187 -0.82 7.16 -13.77
C ASP A 187 -0.62 7.74 -15.17
N GLY A 188 -0.52 9.07 -15.29
CA GLY A 188 -0.31 9.81 -16.54
C GLY A 188 -1.60 10.15 -17.30
N THR A 189 -2.76 9.67 -16.87
CA THR A 189 -4.02 9.96 -17.56
C THR A 189 -4.51 11.39 -17.30
N PRO A 190 -5.10 12.08 -18.31
CA PRO A 190 -5.63 13.42 -18.11
C PRO A 190 -6.91 13.42 -17.27
N LEU A 191 -7.18 14.52 -16.55
CA LEU A 191 -8.40 14.70 -15.78
C LEU A 191 -9.64 14.72 -16.69
N ASN A 192 -10.50 13.69 -16.60
CA ASN A 192 -11.80 13.66 -17.28
C ASN A 192 -12.92 14.14 -16.33
N ARG A 193 -13.23 15.43 -16.36
CA ARG A 193 -14.25 16.05 -15.47
C ARG A 193 -15.65 15.45 -15.63
N VAL A 194 -16.03 15.08 -16.85
CA VAL A 194 -17.37 14.53 -17.14
C VAL A 194 -17.52 13.15 -16.50
N ALA A 195 -16.52 12.27 -16.67
CA ALA A 195 -16.53 10.93 -16.08
C ALA A 195 -16.58 10.94 -14.54
N LEU A 196 -16.05 11.99 -13.93
CA LEU A 196 -16.00 12.18 -12.48
C LEU A 196 -17.19 12.99 -11.92
N GLY A 197 -18.07 13.50 -12.78
CA GLY A 197 -19.19 14.35 -12.34
C GLY A 197 -18.74 15.67 -11.70
N LEU A 198 -17.65 16.25 -12.20
CA LEU A 198 -17.14 17.56 -11.75
C LEU A 198 -17.78 18.68 -12.58
N SER A 199 -18.44 19.63 -11.92
CA SER A 199 -19.08 20.78 -12.56
C SER A 199 -18.10 21.89 -12.96
N SER A 200 -16.91 21.93 -12.36
CA SER A 200 -15.88 22.93 -12.60
C SER A 200 -14.48 22.29 -12.62
N GLU A 201 -13.48 23.08 -13.00
CA GLU A 201 -12.09 22.69 -12.75
C GLU A 201 -11.80 22.62 -11.25
N PRO A 202 -10.78 21.83 -10.84
CA PRO A 202 -10.25 21.87 -9.48
C PRO A 202 -9.98 23.30 -9.03
N PHE A 203 -10.30 23.61 -7.77
CA PHE A 203 -10.04 24.91 -7.20
C PHE A 203 -8.53 25.09 -7.04
N ILE A 204 -8.02 26.27 -7.41
CA ILE A 204 -6.64 26.67 -7.21
C ILE A 204 -6.70 27.94 -6.38
N ASN A 205 -6.50 27.78 -5.08
CA ASN A 205 -6.35 28.87 -4.15
C ASN A 205 -4.91 29.38 -4.23
N ASN A 206 -4.74 30.66 -4.52
CA ASN A 206 -3.45 31.33 -4.75
C ASN A 206 -2.45 31.30 -3.55
N GLY A 207 -2.65 30.45 -2.55
CA GLY A 207 -1.68 30.21 -1.47
C GLY A 207 -0.49 29.36 -1.91
N CYS A 208 -0.65 28.47 -2.91
CA CYS A 208 0.32 27.42 -3.22
C CYS A 208 0.98 27.62 -4.60
N GLY A 209 1.87 28.62 -4.64
CA GLY A 209 2.67 28.96 -5.82
C GLY A 209 1.96 29.93 -6.75
N THR A 210 1.65 31.11 -6.25
CA THR A 210 1.53 32.31 -7.10
C THR A 210 2.87 32.70 -7.73
N ASP A 211 3.97 32.14 -7.23
CA ASP A 211 5.24 32.27 -7.90
C ASP A 211 5.23 31.43 -9.18
N ALA A 212 4.84 32.08 -10.28
CA ALA A 212 4.91 31.54 -11.62
C ALA A 212 6.34 31.08 -12.00
N THR A 213 7.36 31.46 -11.23
CA THR A 213 8.74 31.02 -11.44
C THR A 213 9.07 29.67 -10.82
N SER A 214 8.20 29.12 -9.95
CA SER A 214 8.42 27.78 -9.39
C SER A 214 8.17 26.71 -10.47
N PRO A 215 9.16 25.87 -10.81
CA PRO A 215 8.98 24.80 -11.80
C PRO A 215 8.14 23.64 -11.26
N SER A 216 7.86 23.60 -9.96
CA SER A 216 7.15 22.48 -9.33
C SER A 216 5.67 22.44 -9.72
N PRO A 217 5.11 21.25 -10.02
CA PRO A 217 3.69 21.12 -10.34
C PRO A 217 2.81 21.55 -9.17
N VAL A 218 1.58 21.99 -9.47
CA VAL A 218 0.55 22.18 -8.43
C VAL A 218 0.09 20.81 -7.96
N ILE A 219 -0.01 20.64 -6.66
CA ILE A 219 -0.44 19.41 -5.99
C ILE A 219 -1.87 19.61 -5.49
N PHE A 220 -2.71 18.59 -5.64
CA PHE A 220 -4.09 18.61 -5.16
C PHE A 220 -4.31 17.69 -3.95
N VAL A 221 -5.31 18.06 -3.16
CA VAL A 221 -5.91 17.29 -2.07
C VAL A 221 -7.42 17.25 -2.23
N MET A 222 -8.04 16.27 -1.59
CA MET A 222 -9.47 16.35 -1.27
C MET A 222 -9.65 17.25 -0.06
N TYR A 223 -10.37 18.36 -0.18
CA TYR A 223 -10.68 19.27 0.92
C TYR A 223 -12.19 19.47 0.99
N ASN A 224 -12.84 19.01 2.08
CA ASN A 224 -14.29 19.11 2.28
C ASN A 224 -15.13 18.65 1.07
N GLY A 225 -14.74 17.53 0.45
CA GLY A 225 -15.44 16.96 -0.72
C GLY A 225 -15.15 17.65 -2.06
N LEU A 226 -14.26 18.64 -2.09
CA LEU A 226 -13.79 19.32 -3.29
C LEU A 226 -12.33 18.97 -3.58
N ILE A 227 -11.92 19.08 -4.84
CA ILE A 227 -10.50 19.03 -5.21
C ILE A 227 -9.96 20.46 -5.05
N ASP A 228 -8.99 20.61 -4.15
CA ASP A 228 -8.35 21.88 -3.81
C ASP A 228 -6.83 21.72 -3.89
N ASP A 229 -6.11 22.80 -4.12
CA ASP A 229 -4.64 22.77 -4.07
C ASP A 229 -4.14 22.90 -2.63
N THR A 230 -2.93 22.40 -2.39
CA THR A 230 -2.27 22.56 -1.07
C THR A 230 -0.77 22.70 -1.22
N CYS A 231 -0.17 23.38 -0.25
CA CYS A 231 1.22 23.83 -0.35
C CYS A 231 2.16 22.86 0.35
N THR A 232 1.73 22.25 1.45
CA THR A 232 2.69 21.69 2.39
C THR A 232 2.22 20.45 3.11
N HIS A 233 0.94 20.36 3.50
CA HIS A 233 0.53 19.27 4.38
C HIS A 233 -0.89 18.78 4.09
N GLY A 234 -1.03 17.46 4.14
CA GLY A 234 -2.28 16.73 4.00
C GLY A 234 -2.22 15.42 4.75
N MET A 235 -3.38 14.82 4.96
CA MET A 235 -3.49 13.43 5.35
C MET A 235 -3.04 12.53 4.21
N CYS A 236 -2.57 11.33 4.56
CA CYS A 236 -2.14 10.36 3.58
C CYS A 236 -3.12 9.20 3.51
N ALA A 237 -3.64 8.95 2.32
CA ALA A 237 -4.28 7.70 1.99
C ALA A 237 -3.53 7.07 0.83
N CYS A 238 -3.60 5.76 0.74
CA CYS A 238 -3.06 4.99 -0.38
C CYS A 238 -4.17 4.13 -0.96
N GLN A 239 -4.16 3.96 -2.28
CA GLN A 239 -5.13 3.17 -3.03
C GLN A 239 -4.42 2.02 -3.74
N ALA A 240 -5.08 0.87 -3.83
CA ALA A 240 -4.61 -0.28 -4.58
C ALA A 240 -5.78 -0.96 -5.31
N ASP A 241 -5.47 -1.59 -6.43
CA ASP A 241 -6.36 -2.52 -7.10
C ASP A 241 -5.78 -3.93 -6.99
N PHE A 242 -6.46 -4.81 -6.26
CA PHE A 242 -6.11 -6.23 -6.13
C PHE A 242 -7.08 -7.14 -6.90
N SER A 243 -7.93 -6.57 -7.76
CA SER A 243 -8.80 -7.37 -8.62
C SER A 243 -7.96 -8.18 -9.61
N ALA A 244 -8.32 -9.45 -9.81
CA ALA A 244 -7.53 -10.45 -10.52
C ALA A 244 -7.43 -10.23 -12.05
N GLY A 245 -7.65 -9.02 -12.54
CA GLY A 245 -7.86 -8.71 -13.96
C GLY A 245 -7.03 -7.59 -14.56
N ASN A 246 -6.22 -6.84 -13.80
CA ASN A 246 -5.29 -5.84 -14.36
C ASN A 246 -3.93 -6.47 -14.70
N ASN A 247 -3.97 -7.60 -15.41
CA ASN A 247 -2.82 -8.21 -16.08
C ASN A 247 -2.76 -7.74 -17.53
#